data_AF-A0A1F1USP6-F1
#
_entry.id   AF-A0A1F1USP6-F1
#
_cell.length_a   1.000
_cell.length_b   1.000
_cell.length_c   1.000
_cell.angle_alpha   90.00
_cell.angle_beta   90.00
_cell.angle_gamma   90.00
#
_symmetry.space_group_name_H-M   'P 1'
#
loop_
_entity.id
_entity.type
_entity.pdbx_description
1 polymer ?
#
loop_
_entity_poly.entity_id
_entity_poly.type
_entity_poly.pdbx_seq_one_letter_code
_entity_poly.pdbx_strand_id
1 'polypeptide(L)'
;MGTTCNCPVGTQWCKHAVAVALTVLAPKELSFDDSASLEDVESSNVSAPDAVDTYLESASPDELRRLLRHLRQLPEVQEFLEFHALKDSGDDKQVREHVKSAITAASRKSSGFRDYWQSMELARHWSDALDVVEAYVDEHRGVAVRPQIERAITRLNAVLGRADDSSGMLGDELHRCFDLHARACADGVEDQQKLAKWLVKETLEAPFVEPDLRAYAGLLGADAVESIAAAFEANPPKYGAKALFLDVAFLRGDDDQIESILLDGNSVKDLIEFYESRGRKDEVKAVLSKWDTPIHWNEIDFFENRLRAYLGDKALLDYRIEKFKENPGTVTFDRVIHGPGVTEDVIDLIPEGIPGRDVMLLQAAMRFNDPELGLSVIDSDEVDVHSAFEFARSVLSSHDPERALEIMLREPEHIARASGDRAYKQAAASATQIIDCFPADPVARKAVLEKMEELAIRYKNRPKMLKIWRSYGLIN
;
A
#
# COMPACT_ATOMS: atom_id res chain seq x y z
N MET A 1 6.44 8.89 -29.23
CA MET A 1 5.27 8.04 -28.87
C MET A 1 5.27 7.95 -27.35
N GLY A 2 4.26 8.55 -26.69
CA GLY A 2 4.17 8.54 -25.23
C GLY A 2 3.54 7.23 -24.77
N THR A 3 4.24 6.47 -23.95
CA THR A 3 3.70 5.31 -23.25
C THR A 3 2.92 5.79 -22.02
N THR A 4 1.61 5.60 -22.03
CA THR A 4 0.74 5.85 -20.87
C THR A 4 0.83 4.68 -19.88
N CYS A 5 1.05 5.00 -18.61
CA CYS A 5 1.10 4.06 -17.50
C CYS A 5 -0.12 4.27 -16.58
N ASN A 6 -0.78 3.19 -16.19
CA ASN A 6 -2.03 3.22 -15.41
C ASN A 6 -1.78 2.84 -13.93
N CYS A 7 -0.55 3.05 -13.43
CA CYS A 7 -0.16 2.61 -12.08
C CYS A 7 -0.75 3.54 -11.00
N PRO A 8 -1.41 3.01 -9.96
CA PRO A 8 -2.15 3.81 -8.97
C PRO A 8 -1.29 4.51 -7.91
N VAL A 9 0.04 4.34 -7.93
CA VAL A 9 0.93 4.89 -6.90
C VAL A 9 1.47 6.25 -7.35
N GLY A 10 0.81 7.32 -6.91
CA GLY A 10 1.27 8.69 -7.07
C GLY A 10 2.52 8.94 -6.23
N THR A 11 3.58 9.46 -6.85
CA THR A 11 4.82 10.03 -6.27
C THR A 11 5.92 9.07 -5.77
N GLN A 12 5.72 7.76 -5.73
CA GLN A 12 6.81 6.79 -5.50
C GLN A 12 7.05 5.93 -6.74
N TRP A 13 8.29 5.95 -7.22
CA TRP A 13 8.67 5.20 -8.41
C TRP A 13 8.55 3.71 -8.15
N CYS A 14 7.65 3.02 -8.85
CA CYS A 14 7.59 1.57 -8.77
C CYS A 14 8.86 0.96 -9.37
N LYS A 15 9.27 -0.22 -8.92
CA LYS A 15 10.47 -0.93 -9.40
C LYS A 15 10.53 -1.04 -10.94
N HIS A 16 9.38 -1.08 -11.60
CA HIS A 16 9.27 -1.13 -13.06
C HIS A 16 9.55 0.23 -13.72
N ALA A 17 9.07 1.33 -13.15
CA ALA A 17 9.39 2.69 -13.62
C ALA A 17 10.88 3.00 -13.43
N VAL A 18 11.48 2.52 -12.32
CA VAL A 18 12.92 2.59 -12.09
C VAL A 18 13.67 1.76 -13.14
N ALA A 19 13.24 0.53 -13.43
CA ALA A 19 13.87 -0.32 -14.45
C ALA A 19 13.81 0.31 -15.85
N VAL A 20 12.67 0.87 -16.25
CA VAL A 20 12.51 1.57 -17.53
C VAL A 20 13.40 2.82 -17.58
N ALA A 21 13.44 3.63 -16.53
CA ALA A 21 14.29 4.81 -16.51
C ALA A 21 15.77 4.49 -16.47
N LEU A 22 16.20 3.42 -15.80
CA LEU A 22 17.60 2.96 -15.86
C LEU A 22 17.98 2.52 -17.29
N THR A 23 17.05 1.88 -18.00
CA THR A 23 17.25 1.48 -19.40
C THR A 23 17.33 2.68 -20.35
N VAL A 24 16.59 3.76 -20.05
CA VAL A 24 16.57 4.99 -20.84
C VAL A 24 17.73 5.94 -20.51
N LEU A 25 18.12 6.03 -19.23
CA LEU A 25 19.14 6.97 -18.72
C LEU A 25 20.56 6.42 -18.81
N ALA A 26 20.75 5.10 -18.86
CA ALA A 26 22.06 4.49 -19.04
C ALA A 26 22.09 3.56 -20.27
N PRO A 27 22.05 4.10 -21.51
CA PRO A 27 22.15 3.24 -22.69
C PRO A 27 23.52 2.56 -22.83
N LYS A 28 24.58 3.03 -22.14
CA LYS A 28 25.97 2.60 -22.40
C LYS A 28 26.97 2.59 -21.23
N GLU A 29 26.58 2.82 -19.96
CA GLU A 29 27.57 2.94 -18.86
C GLU A 29 27.32 2.01 -17.68
N LEU A 30 26.98 0.75 -17.97
CA LEU A 30 27.31 -0.37 -17.08
C LEU A 30 28.12 -1.38 -17.87
N SER A 31 29.36 -1.03 -18.17
CA SER A 31 30.35 -1.96 -18.71
C SER A 31 30.91 -2.82 -17.57
N PHE A 32 30.48 -4.07 -17.52
CA PHE A 32 31.37 -5.14 -17.06
C PHE A 32 32.28 -5.49 -18.26
N ASP A 33 33.56 -5.63 -18.00
CA ASP A 33 34.66 -5.62 -18.98
C ASP A 33 34.54 -6.72 -20.05
N ASP A 34 33.95 -6.37 -21.21
CA ASP A 34 33.97 -7.10 -22.48
C ASP A 34 34.96 -6.40 -23.41
N SER A 35 36.24 -6.73 -23.28
CA SER A 35 37.28 -6.22 -24.17
C SER A 35 38.00 -7.35 -24.93
N ALA A 36 37.32 -7.85 -25.97
CA ALA A 36 37.99 -8.42 -27.15
C ALA A 36 37.11 -8.25 -28.42
N SER A 37 37.43 -7.19 -29.17
CA SER A 37 37.28 -6.96 -30.61
C SER A 37 36.31 -7.84 -31.43
N LEU A 38 35.29 -7.18 -31.96
CA LEU A 38 34.40 -7.62 -33.03
C LEU A 38 35.07 -7.47 -34.41
N GLU A 39 35.59 -8.56 -34.95
CA GLU A 39 35.64 -8.77 -36.40
C GLU A 39 35.12 -10.19 -36.69
N ASP A 40 34.06 -10.23 -37.51
CA ASP A 40 33.45 -11.39 -38.18
C ASP A 40 33.02 -12.61 -37.34
N VAL A 41 31.89 -12.51 -36.64
CA VAL A 41 31.05 -13.69 -36.35
C VAL A 41 29.56 -13.30 -36.37
N GLU A 42 28.87 -13.66 -37.46
CA GLU A 42 27.46 -14.04 -37.33
C GLU A 42 27.37 -15.15 -36.27
N SER A 43 26.48 -15.01 -35.28
CA SER A 43 26.14 -15.97 -34.20
C SER A 43 26.76 -15.75 -32.82
N SER A 44 25.99 -16.17 -31.81
CA SER A 44 26.34 -16.39 -30.40
C SER A 44 26.26 -15.20 -29.43
N ASN A 45 25.04 -14.89 -28.99
CA ASN A 45 24.80 -14.58 -27.58
C ASN A 45 23.86 -15.64 -26.98
N VAL A 46 24.23 -16.90 -27.19
CA VAL A 46 23.59 -18.06 -26.55
C VAL A 46 24.31 -18.20 -25.21
N SER A 47 23.65 -17.77 -24.13
CA SER A 47 24.02 -18.20 -22.78
C SER A 47 24.23 -19.71 -22.85
N ALA A 48 25.41 -20.21 -22.47
CA ALA A 48 25.69 -21.65 -22.53
C ALA A 48 24.47 -22.40 -21.98
N PRO A 49 23.88 -23.33 -22.75
CA PRO A 49 22.62 -23.93 -22.35
C PRO A 49 22.83 -24.57 -20.97
N ASP A 50 21.92 -24.28 -20.03
CA ASP A 50 21.99 -24.84 -18.69
C ASP A 50 22.25 -26.34 -18.84
N ALA A 51 23.28 -26.86 -18.17
CA ALA A 51 23.62 -28.28 -18.29
C ALA A 51 22.42 -29.15 -17.90
N VAL A 52 21.54 -28.64 -17.03
CA VAL A 52 20.25 -29.25 -16.69
C VAL A 52 19.28 -29.18 -17.86
N ASP A 53 19.07 -28.02 -18.47
CA ASP A 53 18.17 -27.88 -19.63
C ASP A 53 18.65 -28.71 -20.82
N THR A 54 19.95 -28.68 -21.13
CA THR A 54 20.57 -29.52 -22.17
C THR A 54 20.33 -31.01 -21.90
N TYR A 55 20.47 -31.44 -20.64
CA TYR A 55 20.17 -32.80 -20.24
C TYR A 55 18.68 -33.13 -20.38
N LEU A 56 17.77 -32.25 -19.94
CA LEU A 56 16.32 -32.46 -20.06
C LEU A 56 15.85 -32.50 -21.52
N GLU A 57 16.41 -31.65 -22.37
CA GLU A 57 16.10 -31.58 -23.81
C GLU A 57 16.65 -32.79 -24.59
N SER A 58 17.82 -33.30 -24.20
CA SER A 58 18.46 -34.45 -24.85
C SER A 58 18.06 -35.80 -24.26
N ALA A 59 17.47 -35.83 -23.07
CA ALA A 59 17.04 -37.05 -22.40
C ALA A 59 15.90 -37.74 -23.16
N SER A 60 16.02 -39.05 -23.29
CA SER A 60 14.95 -39.87 -23.86
C SER A 60 13.70 -39.89 -22.95
N PRO A 61 12.49 -40.14 -23.50
CA PRO A 61 11.28 -40.25 -22.70
C PRO A 61 11.38 -41.27 -21.55
N ASP A 62 12.16 -42.34 -21.72
CA ASP A 62 12.35 -43.35 -20.68
C ASP A 62 13.31 -42.90 -19.58
N GLU A 63 14.30 -42.08 -19.89
CA GLU A 63 15.18 -41.44 -18.90
C GLU A 63 14.41 -40.43 -18.07
N LEU A 64 13.59 -39.58 -18.71
CA LEU A 64 12.71 -38.64 -18.01
C LEU A 64 11.70 -39.37 -17.12
N ARG A 65 11.07 -40.45 -17.58
CA ARG A 65 10.16 -41.27 -16.75
C ARG A 65 10.88 -41.92 -15.56
N ARG A 66 12.12 -42.39 -15.73
CA ARG A 66 12.92 -42.94 -14.62
C ARG A 66 13.26 -41.86 -13.60
N LEU A 67 13.66 -40.68 -14.07
CA LEU A 67 13.94 -39.52 -13.21
C LEU A 67 12.69 -39.12 -12.42
N LEU A 68 11.54 -38.94 -13.08
CA LEU A 68 10.29 -38.59 -12.41
C LEU A 68 9.85 -39.65 -11.39
N ARG A 69 10.01 -40.95 -11.69
CA ARG A 69 9.73 -42.02 -10.71
C ARG A 69 10.64 -41.98 -9.49
N HIS A 70 11.90 -41.56 -9.68
CA HIS A 70 12.84 -41.37 -8.59
C HIS A 70 12.46 -40.13 -7.76
N LEU A 71 12.15 -39.02 -8.41
CA LEU A 71 11.75 -37.77 -7.75
C LEU A 71 10.39 -37.87 -7.05
N ARG A 72 9.49 -38.75 -7.49
CA ARG A 72 8.19 -39.02 -6.83
C ARG A 72 8.32 -39.48 -5.36
N GLN A 73 9.52 -39.79 -4.88
CA GLN A 73 9.73 -40.06 -3.45
C GLN A 73 9.74 -38.77 -2.60
N LEU A 74 9.89 -37.60 -3.22
CA LEU A 74 9.78 -36.29 -2.57
C LEU A 74 8.29 -35.90 -2.48
N PRO A 75 7.77 -35.52 -1.31
CA PRO A 75 6.35 -35.22 -1.11
C PRO A 75 5.79 -34.17 -2.09
N GLU A 76 6.53 -33.08 -2.32
CA GLU A 76 6.12 -31.96 -3.17
C GLU A 76 6.03 -32.39 -4.64
N VAL A 77 6.96 -33.25 -5.07
CA VAL A 77 6.95 -33.82 -6.43
C VAL A 77 5.84 -34.85 -6.57
N GLN A 78 5.58 -35.65 -5.53
CA GLN A 78 4.48 -36.60 -5.53
C GLN A 78 3.13 -35.87 -5.70
N GLU A 79 2.89 -34.82 -4.92
CA GLU A 79 1.67 -34.01 -4.97
C GLU A 79 1.50 -33.32 -6.33
N PHE A 80 2.57 -32.73 -6.86
CA PHE A 80 2.59 -32.15 -8.21
C PHE A 80 2.24 -33.18 -9.30
N LEU A 81 2.85 -34.38 -9.24
CA LEU A 81 2.56 -35.45 -10.20
C LEU A 81 1.15 -36.02 -10.04
N GLU A 82 0.62 -36.11 -8.82
CA GLU A 82 -0.74 -36.55 -8.54
C GLU A 82 -1.77 -35.55 -9.09
N PHE A 83 -1.58 -34.25 -8.87
CA PHE A 83 -2.41 -33.22 -9.50
C PHE A 83 -2.39 -33.34 -11.03
N HIS A 84 -1.21 -33.39 -11.66
CA HIS A 84 -1.10 -33.49 -13.11
C HIS A 84 -1.67 -34.80 -13.69
N ALA A 85 -1.63 -35.90 -12.94
CA ALA A 85 -2.25 -37.14 -13.35
C ALA A 85 -3.79 -37.08 -13.28
N LEU A 86 -4.34 -36.26 -12.39
CA LEU A 86 -5.78 -36.21 -12.11
C LEU A 86 -6.51 -35.04 -12.77
N LYS A 87 -5.84 -33.92 -13.05
CA LYS A 87 -6.48 -32.71 -13.57
C LYS A 87 -7.23 -32.93 -14.88
N ASP A 88 -6.62 -33.68 -15.81
CA ASP A 88 -7.21 -34.05 -17.10
C ASP A 88 -8.01 -35.37 -17.02
N SER A 89 -8.01 -36.02 -15.86
CA SER A 89 -8.75 -37.26 -15.67
C SER A 89 -10.24 -36.95 -15.54
N GLY A 90 -11.11 -37.71 -16.20
CA GLY A 90 -12.56 -37.65 -15.96
C GLY A 90 -13.00 -38.25 -14.61
N ASP A 91 -12.09 -38.51 -13.68
CA ASP A 91 -12.36 -39.22 -12.43
C ASP A 91 -12.46 -38.27 -11.23
N ASP A 92 -13.62 -37.64 -11.08
CA ASP A 92 -13.92 -36.77 -9.93
C ASP A 92 -13.81 -37.48 -8.58
N LYS A 93 -13.89 -38.83 -8.54
CA LYS A 93 -13.73 -39.56 -7.29
C LYS A 93 -12.28 -39.53 -6.81
N GLN A 94 -11.32 -39.63 -7.72
CA GLN A 94 -9.90 -39.52 -7.38
C GLN A 94 -9.52 -38.09 -7.00
N VAL A 95 -10.03 -37.08 -7.73
CA VAL A 95 -9.87 -35.67 -7.35
C VAL A 95 -10.38 -35.42 -5.93
N ARG A 96 -11.60 -35.91 -5.61
CA ARG A 96 -12.17 -35.81 -4.26
C ARG A 96 -11.29 -36.44 -3.19
N GLU A 97 -10.74 -37.62 -3.43
CA GLU A 97 -9.91 -38.29 -2.44
C GLU A 97 -8.56 -37.61 -2.26
N HIS A 98 -7.96 -37.08 -3.33
CA HIS A 98 -6.71 -36.32 -3.26
C HIS A 98 -6.90 -35.06 -2.39
N VAL A 99 -7.91 -34.23 -2.69
CA VAL A 99 -8.20 -33.02 -1.89
C VAL A 99 -8.58 -33.39 -0.46
N LYS A 100 -9.39 -34.43 -0.26
CA LYS A 100 -9.73 -34.91 1.09
C LYS A 100 -8.50 -35.32 1.89
N SER A 101 -7.50 -35.92 1.24
CA SER A 101 -6.23 -36.28 1.86
C SER A 101 -5.48 -35.03 2.34
N ALA A 102 -5.32 -34.02 1.48
CA ALA A 102 -4.67 -32.75 1.80
C ALA A 102 -5.35 -32.04 2.99
N ILE A 103 -6.68 -31.83 2.91
CA ILE A 103 -7.46 -31.21 3.99
C ILE A 103 -7.38 -32.02 5.30
N THR A 104 -7.38 -33.35 5.20
CA THR A 104 -7.24 -34.22 6.39
C THR A 104 -5.84 -34.12 7.00
N ALA A 105 -4.79 -34.00 6.19
CA ALA A 105 -3.43 -33.82 6.67
C ALA A 105 -3.27 -32.50 7.44
N ALA A 106 -3.76 -31.39 6.87
CA ALA A 106 -3.80 -30.10 7.56
C ALA A 106 -4.61 -30.18 8.87
N SER A 107 -5.81 -30.77 8.82
CA SER A 107 -6.71 -30.93 9.97
C SER A 107 -6.13 -31.77 11.11
N ARG A 108 -5.26 -32.76 10.83
CA ARG A 108 -4.64 -33.59 11.89
C ARG A 108 -3.68 -32.76 12.74
N LYS A 109 -3.08 -31.73 12.15
CA LYS A 109 -2.19 -30.80 12.85
C LYS A 109 -2.99 -29.77 13.67
N SER A 110 -4.32 -29.84 13.70
CA SER A 110 -5.20 -28.86 14.33
C SER A 110 -5.70 -29.22 15.73
N SER A 111 -5.12 -30.23 16.39
CA SER A 111 -5.55 -30.65 17.74
C SER A 111 -4.92 -29.80 18.84
N GLY A 112 -5.71 -29.48 19.87
CA GLY A 112 -5.25 -28.73 21.05
C GLY A 112 -5.32 -27.22 20.88
N PHE A 113 -4.98 -26.50 21.95
CA PHE A 113 -4.77 -25.05 21.88
C PHE A 113 -3.48 -24.75 21.12
N ARG A 114 -3.45 -23.67 20.34
CA ARG A 114 -2.28 -23.22 19.57
C ARG A 114 -1.82 -21.87 20.07
N ASP A 115 -0.57 -21.77 20.48
CA ASP A 115 0.07 -20.49 20.73
C ASP A 115 0.33 -19.73 19.41
N TYR A 116 0.77 -18.48 19.53
CA TYR A 116 1.02 -17.57 18.41
C TYR A 116 1.94 -18.13 17.31
N TRP A 117 2.99 -18.89 17.64
CA TRP A 117 3.90 -19.44 16.63
C TRP A 117 3.33 -20.71 16.00
N GLN A 118 2.68 -21.53 16.83
CA GLN A 118 2.01 -22.75 16.38
C GLN A 118 0.78 -22.48 15.50
N SER A 119 0.14 -21.31 15.65
CA SER A 119 -0.95 -20.86 14.77
C SER A 119 -0.41 -20.46 13.40
N MET A 120 0.71 -19.73 13.34
CA MET A 120 1.40 -19.42 12.08
C MET A 120 1.87 -20.68 11.32
N GLU A 121 2.49 -21.64 12.02
CA GLU A 121 2.89 -22.90 11.39
C GLU A 121 1.68 -23.70 10.90
N LEU A 122 0.57 -23.67 11.65
CA LEU A 122 -0.66 -24.31 11.24
C LEU A 122 -1.27 -23.64 10.01
N ALA A 123 -1.24 -22.31 9.93
CA ALA A 123 -1.71 -21.55 8.77
C ALA A 123 -0.94 -21.95 7.51
N ARG A 124 0.39 -22.10 7.58
CA ARG A 124 1.18 -22.61 6.45
C ARG A 124 0.72 -23.99 5.96
N HIS A 125 0.43 -24.91 6.88
CA HIS A 125 -0.08 -26.22 6.50
C HIS A 125 -1.48 -26.17 5.86
N TRP A 126 -2.30 -25.19 6.24
CA TRP A 126 -3.58 -24.95 5.57
C TRP A 126 -3.38 -24.31 4.21
N SER A 127 -2.47 -23.35 4.08
CA SER A 127 -2.08 -22.76 2.79
C SER A 127 -1.67 -23.85 1.80
N ASP A 128 -0.76 -24.75 2.17
CA ASP A 128 -0.31 -25.84 1.29
C ASP A 128 -1.50 -26.72 0.84
N ALA A 129 -2.43 -27.04 1.74
CA ALA A 129 -3.60 -27.85 1.41
C ALA A 129 -4.63 -27.09 0.54
N LEU A 130 -4.73 -25.76 0.71
CA LEU A 130 -5.61 -24.91 -0.09
C LEU A 130 -5.02 -24.60 -1.47
N ASP A 131 -3.70 -24.65 -1.64
CA ASP A 131 -3.05 -24.57 -2.96
C ASP A 131 -3.49 -25.76 -3.84
N VAL A 132 -3.61 -26.96 -3.28
CA VAL A 132 -4.14 -28.14 -3.98
C VAL A 132 -5.60 -27.94 -4.37
N VAL A 133 -6.41 -27.38 -3.46
CA VAL A 133 -7.83 -27.08 -3.74
C VAL A 133 -7.93 -26.07 -4.88
N GLU A 134 -7.19 -24.98 -4.78
CA GLU A 134 -7.19 -23.88 -5.75
C GLU A 134 -6.80 -24.38 -7.14
N ALA A 135 -5.77 -25.22 -7.24
CA ALA A 135 -5.35 -25.81 -8.50
C ALA A 135 -6.48 -26.58 -9.21
N TYR A 136 -7.35 -27.28 -8.47
CA TYR A 136 -8.52 -27.95 -9.05
C TYR A 136 -9.69 -27.01 -9.34
N VAL A 137 -9.87 -25.96 -8.55
CA VAL A 137 -10.87 -24.91 -8.84
C VAL A 137 -10.52 -24.20 -10.15
N ASP A 138 -9.24 -23.89 -10.37
CA ASP A 138 -8.75 -23.25 -11.60
C ASP A 138 -8.88 -24.14 -12.85
N GLU A 139 -8.91 -25.45 -12.67
CA GLU A 139 -9.16 -26.44 -13.73
C GLU A 139 -10.67 -26.78 -13.86
N HIS A 140 -11.56 -25.94 -13.34
CA HIS A 140 -13.03 -26.10 -13.41
C HIS A 140 -13.57 -27.40 -12.79
N ARG A 141 -12.94 -27.87 -11.71
CA ARG A 141 -13.34 -29.08 -10.95
C ARG A 141 -14.05 -28.75 -9.64
N GLY A 142 -14.65 -27.57 -9.54
CA GLY A 142 -15.34 -27.05 -8.37
C GLY A 142 -16.37 -28.00 -7.77
N VAL A 143 -17.21 -28.63 -8.60
CA VAL A 143 -18.23 -29.61 -8.14
C VAL A 143 -17.59 -30.77 -7.38
N ALA A 144 -16.42 -31.25 -7.84
CA ALA A 144 -15.71 -32.33 -7.18
C ALA A 144 -15.13 -31.88 -5.83
N VAL A 145 -14.54 -30.69 -5.75
CA VAL A 145 -13.78 -30.26 -4.58
C VAL A 145 -14.63 -29.54 -3.50
N ARG A 146 -15.78 -28.97 -3.86
CA ARG A 146 -16.66 -28.19 -2.96
C ARG A 146 -16.92 -28.86 -1.60
N PRO A 147 -17.27 -30.17 -1.50
CA PRO A 147 -17.51 -30.80 -0.20
C PRO A 147 -16.28 -30.80 0.73
N GLN A 148 -15.06 -30.76 0.17
CA GLN A 148 -13.85 -30.67 0.96
C GLN A 148 -13.54 -29.23 1.37
N ILE A 149 -13.94 -28.24 0.58
CA ILE A 149 -13.87 -26.81 0.96
C ILE A 149 -14.80 -26.54 2.14
N GLU A 150 -16.06 -27.00 2.09
CA GLU A 150 -17.01 -26.87 3.21
C GLU A 150 -16.47 -27.54 4.49
N ARG A 151 -15.78 -28.68 4.34
CA ARG A 151 -15.08 -29.35 5.44
C ARG A 151 -13.90 -28.53 5.96
N ALA A 152 -13.14 -27.88 5.09
CA ALA A 152 -12.04 -27.00 5.47
C ALA A 152 -12.54 -25.82 6.31
N ILE A 153 -13.61 -25.14 5.85
CA ILE A 153 -14.28 -24.04 6.56
C ILE A 153 -14.68 -24.46 7.97
N THR A 154 -15.38 -25.60 8.09
CA THR A 154 -15.79 -26.15 9.39
C THR A 154 -14.59 -26.40 10.32
N ARG A 155 -13.48 -26.89 9.78
CA ARG A 155 -12.28 -27.25 10.55
C ARG A 155 -11.51 -26.02 10.98
N LEU A 156 -11.31 -25.05 10.08
CA LEU A 156 -10.64 -23.79 10.38
C LEU A 156 -11.42 -22.97 11.42
N ASN A 157 -12.74 -22.86 11.29
CA ASN A 157 -13.60 -22.23 12.31
C ASN A 157 -13.39 -22.87 13.70
N ALA A 158 -13.35 -24.21 13.77
CA ALA A 158 -13.13 -24.92 15.02
C ALA A 158 -11.70 -24.74 15.59
N VAL A 159 -10.72 -24.40 14.76
CA VAL A 159 -9.33 -24.13 15.17
C VAL A 159 -9.18 -22.71 15.68
N LEU A 160 -9.75 -21.73 14.98
CA LEU A 160 -9.70 -20.32 15.37
C LEU A 160 -10.21 -20.11 16.80
N GLY A 161 -11.27 -20.81 17.20
CA GLY A 161 -11.76 -20.77 18.58
C GLY A 161 -10.82 -21.35 19.65
N ARG A 162 -9.67 -21.89 19.25
CA ARG A 162 -8.66 -22.52 20.11
C ARG A 162 -7.23 -22.12 19.71
N ALA A 163 -7.05 -21.03 18.98
CA ALA A 163 -5.75 -20.56 18.56
C ALA A 163 -5.55 -19.09 18.95
N ASP A 164 -4.32 -18.75 19.36
CA ASP A 164 -3.87 -17.36 19.37
C ASP A 164 -3.49 -16.97 17.93
N ASP A 165 -4.50 -16.53 17.16
CA ASP A 165 -4.33 -16.03 15.80
C ASP A 165 -4.28 -14.50 15.76
N SER A 166 -3.61 -13.87 16.72
CA SER A 166 -3.42 -12.41 16.73
C SER A 166 -2.69 -11.90 15.47
N SER A 167 -2.04 -12.80 14.71
CA SER A 167 -1.44 -12.50 13.39
C SER A 167 -2.45 -12.39 12.25
N GLY A 168 -3.63 -13.00 12.39
CA GLY A 168 -4.67 -13.08 11.38
C GLY A 168 -4.48 -14.19 10.33
N MET A 169 -3.36 -14.92 10.33
CA MET A 169 -3.04 -15.86 9.25
C MET A 169 -4.04 -17.03 9.12
N LEU A 170 -4.56 -17.57 10.23
CA LEU A 170 -5.60 -18.61 10.14
C LEU A 170 -6.94 -18.04 9.69
N GLY A 171 -7.24 -16.80 10.09
CA GLY A 171 -8.38 -16.03 9.59
C GLY A 171 -8.32 -15.81 8.08
N ASP A 172 -7.13 -15.47 7.56
CA ASP A 172 -6.89 -15.30 6.12
C ASP A 172 -7.14 -16.61 5.35
N GLU A 173 -6.68 -17.76 5.85
CA GLU A 173 -6.95 -19.05 5.21
C GLU A 173 -8.44 -19.43 5.25
N LEU A 174 -9.17 -19.02 6.30
CA LEU A 174 -10.63 -19.21 6.36
C LEU A 174 -11.35 -18.32 5.34
N HIS A 175 -10.93 -17.07 5.19
CA HIS A 175 -11.43 -16.18 4.14
C HIS A 175 -11.17 -16.79 2.75
N ARG A 176 -9.94 -17.25 2.50
CA ARG A 176 -9.57 -17.95 1.26
C ARG A 176 -10.44 -19.17 0.98
N CYS A 177 -10.83 -19.93 2.01
CA CYS A 177 -11.77 -21.04 1.83
C CYS A 177 -13.14 -20.58 1.31
N PHE A 178 -13.68 -19.45 1.82
CA PHE A 178 -14.94 -18.91 1.33
C PHE A 178 -14.83 -18.42 -0.12
N ASP A 179 -13.71 -17.80 -0.50
CA ASP A 179 -13.44 -17.38 -1.88
C ASP A 179 -13.35 -18.59 -2.83
N LEU A 180 -12.61 -19.62 -2.43
CA LEU A 180 -12.51 -20.88 -3.17
C LEU A 180 -13.88 -21.58 -3.27
N HIS A 181 -14.71 -21.51 -2.23
CA HIS A 181 -16.05 -22.08 -2.26
C HIS A 181 -16.96 -21.35 -3.25
N ALA A 182 -16.91 -20.01 -3.31
CA ALA A 182 -17.66 -19.21 -4.28
C ALA A 182 -17.24 -19.56 -5.71
N ARG A 183 -15.93 -19.62 -5.98
CA ARG A 183 -15.38 -20.04 -7.28
C ARG A 183 -15.76 -21.46 -7.64
N ALA A 184 -15.65 -22.41 -6.71
CA ALA A 184 -16.04 -23.80 -6.94
C ALA A 184 -17.54 -23.97 -7.25
N CYS A 185 -18.38 -23.11 -6.66
CA CYS A 185 -19.81 -23.10 -6.99
C CYS A 185 -20.09 -22.59 -8.41
N ALA A 186 -19.23 -21.75 -8.98
CA ALA A 186 -19.39 -21.24 -10.35
C ALA A 186 -19.30 -22.34 -11.43
N ASP A 187 -18.60 -23.44 -11.14
CA ASP A 187 -18.57 -24.61 -12.04
C ASP A 187 -19.89 -25.41 -12.05
N GLY A 188 -20.78 -25.17 -11.07
CA GLY A 188 -22.09 -25.81 -11.01
C GLY A 188 -22.78 -25.74 -9.64
N VAL A 189 -23.88 -24.99 -9.57
CA VAL A 189 -24.82 -25.01 -8.44
C VAL A 189 -26.04 -25.85 -8.82
N GLU A 190 -26.22 -27.01 -8.17
CA GLU A 190 -27.38 -27.86 -8.39
C GLU A 190 -28.66 -27.31 -7.72
N ASP A 191 -28.51 -26.58 -6.62
CA ASP A 191 -29.63 -26.12 -5.77
C ASP A 191 -29.26 -24.81 -5.05
N GLN A 192 -29.75 -23.69 -5.58
CA GLN A 192 -29.49 -22.36 -5.04
C GLN A 192 -30.08 -22.17 -3.64
N GLN A 193 -31.16 -22.87 -3.29
CA GLN A 193 -31.80 -22.80 -1.97
C GLN A 193 -30.96 -23.53 -0.91
N LYS A 194 -30.30 -24.63 -1.28
CA LYS A 194 -29.31 -25.25 -0.40
C LYS A 194 -28.10 -24.35 -0.18
N LEU A 195 -27.62 -23.68 -1.23
CA LEU A 195 -26.52 -22.72 -1.11
C LEU A 195 -26.89 -21.56 -0.18
N ALA A 196 -28.06 -20.95 -0.37
CA ALA A 196 -28.58 -19.90 0.52
C ALA A 196 -28.66 -20.35 1.99
N LYS A 197 -29.21 -21.55 2.25
CA LYS A 197 -29.27 -22.11 3.60
C LYS A 197 -27.89 -22.36 4.21
N TRP A 198 -26.94 -22.81 3.39
CA TRP A 198 -25.56 -23.01 3.82
C TRP A 198 -24.90 -21.67 4.17
N LEU A 199 -25.03 -20.64 3.32
CA LEU A 199 -24.52 -19.29 3.59
C LEU A 199 -25.11 -18.71 4.88
N VAL A 200 -26.43 -18.77 5.05
CA VAL A 200 -27.10 -18.33 6.29
C VAL A 200 -26.53 -19.04 7.51
N LYS A 201 -26.37 -20.36 7.44
CA LYS A 201 -25.81 -21.13 8.55
C LYS A 201 -24.39 -20.68 8.87
N GLU A 202 -23.51 -20.63 7.87
CA GLU A 202 -22.10 -20.27 8.09
C GLU A 202 -21.97 -18.83 8.58
N THR A 203 -22.78 -17.88 8.09
CA THR A 203 -22.79 -16.50 8.60
C THR A 203 -23.32 -16.40 10.04
N LEU A 204 -24.43 -17.05 10.38
CA LEU A 204 -25.03 -16.93 11.72
C LEU A 204 -24.24 -17.70 12.80
N GLU A 205 -23.50 -18.73 12.39
CA GLU A 205 -22.62 -19.51 13.26
C GLU A 205 -21.16 -19.01 13.23
N ALA A 206 -20.79 -18.11 12.31
CA ALA A 206 -19.43 -17.58 12.16
C ALA A 206 -18.99 -16.83 13.42
N PRO A 207 -17.98 -17.33 14.16
CA PRO A 207 -17.47 -16.65 15.34
C PRO A 207 -16.35 -15.66 15.01
N PHE A 208 -15.76 -15.73 13.81
CA PHE A 208 -14.49 -15.05 13.48
C PHE A 208 -14.48 -14.41 12.09
N VAL A 209 -14.84 -15.16 11.05
CA VAL A 209 -14.82 -14.70 9.65
C VAL A 209 -16.14 -15.08 8.99
N GLU A 210 -16.78 -14.10 8.39
CA GLU A 210 -18.04 -14.25 7.66
C GLU A 210 -17.76 -14.41 6.15
N PRO A 211 -18.57 -15.17 5.40
CA PRO A 211 -18.46 -15.22 3.95
C PRO A 211 -18.84 -13.87 3.32
N ASP A 212 -18.10 -13.40 2.32
CA ASP A 212 -18.54 -12.31 1.44
C ASP A 212 -19.71 -12.81 0.57
N LEU A 213 -20.92 -12.34 0.86
CA LEU A 213 -22.12 -12.76 0.13
C LEU A 213 -22.11 -12.25 -1.32
N ARG A 214 -21.38 -11.16 -1.63
CA ARG A 214 -21.29 -10.60 -2.98
C ARG A 214 -20.52 -11.53 -3.92
N ALA A 215 -19.57 -12.31 -3.41
CA ALA A 215 -18.87 -13.34 -4.18
C ALA A 215 -19.83 -14.40 -4.77
N TYR A 216 -21.05 -14.52 -4.22
CA TYR A 216 -22.08 -15.45 -4.66
C TYR A 216 -23.15 -14.80 -5.56
N ALA A 217 -23.03 -13.53 -5.93
CA ALA A 217 -24.07 -12.79 -6.64
C ALA A 217 -24.53 -13.46 -7.95
N GLY A 218 -23.60 -14.01 -8.74
CA GLY A 218 -23.93 -14.73 -9.98
C GLY A 218 -24.55 -16.12 -9.77
N LEU A 219 -24.58 -16.62 -8.54
CA LEU A 219 -24.97 -17.98 -8.18
C LEU A 219 -26.35 -18.06 -7.51
N LEU A 220 -26.85 -16.93 -7.02
CA LEU A 220 -28.09 -16.83 -6.26
C LEU A 220 -29.17 -16.13 -7.10
N GLY A 221 -30.29 -16.83 -7.32
CA GLY A 221 -31.50 -16.22 -7.86
C GLY A 221 -32.26 -15.44 -6.79
N ALA A 222 -33.23 -14.61 -7.22
CA ALA A 222 -34.03 -13.76 -6.34
C ALA A 222 -34.63 -14.50 -5.14
N ASP A 223 -35.27 -15.66 -5.35
CA ASP A 223 -35.87 -16.46 -4.28
C ASP A 223 -34.85 -16.92 -3.22
N ALA A 224 -33.61 -17.19 -3.64
CA ALA A 224 -32.52 -17.60 -2.75
C ALA A 224 -32.03 -16.41 -1.92
N VAL A 225 -31.86 -15.24 -2.55
CA VAL A 225 -31.52 -13.98 -1.88
C VAL A 225 -32.59 -13.59 -0.86
N GLU A 226 -33.88 -13.69 -1.22
CA GLU A 226 -34.99 -13.44 -0.29
C GLU A 226 -34.99 -14.40 0.90
N SER A 227 -34.61 -15.66 0.68
CA SER A 227 -34.50 -16.65 1.76
C SER A 227 -33.36 -16.31 2.73
N ILE A 228 -32.24 -15.77 2.24
CA ILE A 228 -31.15 -15.26 3.08
C ILE A 228 -31.64 -14.08 3.91
N ALA A 229 -32.26 -13.11 3.25
CA ALA A 229 -32.76 -11.90 3.89
C ALA A 229 -33.78 -12.20 5.00
N ALA A 230 -34.78 -13.03 4.72
CA ALA A 230 -35.79 -13.44 5.70
C ALA A 230 -35.16 -14.18 6.89
N ALA A 231 -34.11 -14.98 6.66
CA ALA A 231 -33.40 -15.65 7.74
C ALA A 231 -32.61 -14.67 8.63
N PHE A 232 -31.95 -13.67 8.04
CA PHE A 232 -31.26 -12.62 8.79
C PHE A 232 -32.24 -11.71 9.52
N GLU A 233 -33.41 -11.39 8.95
CA GLU A 233 -34.45 -10.63 9.67
C GLU A 233 -35.00 -11.41 10.87
N ALA A 234 -35.23 -12.71 10.71
CA ALA A 234 -35.73 -13.57 11.78
C ALA A 234 -34.70 -13.83 12.88
N ASN A 235 -33.42 -13.92 12.51
CA ASN A 235 -32.30 -14.11 13.43
C ASN A 235 -31.11 -13.25 12.98
N PRO A 236 -31.05 -11.98 13.40
CA PRO A 236 -30.00 -11.06 12.99
C PRO A 236 -28.59 -11.59 13.27
N PRO A 237 -27.64 -11.44 12.32
CA PRO A 237 -26.24 -11.78 12.57
C PRO A 237 -25.71 -11.08 13.82
N LYS A 238 -24.92 -11.80 14.63
CA LYS A 238 -24.39 -11.26 15.89
C LYS A 238 -23.27 -10.25 15.67
N TYR A 239 -22.47 -10.50 14.64
CA TYR A 239 -21.36 -9.68 14.20
C TYR A 239 -21.67 -9.21 12.77
N GLY A 240 -21.04 -8.13 12.33
CA GLY A 240 -21.12 -7.69 10.93
C GLY A 240 -22.51 -7.35 10.39
N ALA A 241 -23.59 -7.35 11.20
CA ALA A 241 -24.97 -7.32 10.72
C ALA A 241 -25.25 -6.24 9.68
N LYS A 242 -24.76 -5.01 9.89
CA LYS A 242 -24.90 -3.91 8.93
C LYS A 242 -24.28 -4.23 7.57
N ALA A 243 -23.06 -4.77 7.55
CA ALA A 243 -22.35 -5.15 6.33
C ALA A 243 -23.09 -6.29 5.61
N LEU A 244 -23.57 -7.29 6.34
CA LEU A 244 -24.34 -8.40 5.76
C LEU A 244 -25.69 -7.95 5.18
N PHE A 245 -26.41 -7.04 5.86
CA PHE A 245 -27.63 -6.45 5.30
C PHE A 245 -27.33 -5.57 4.07
N LEU A 246 -26.19 -4.88 4.05
CA LEU A 246 -25.72 -4.15 2.87
C LEU A 246 -25.45 -5.11 1.70
N ASP A 247 -24.86 -6.27 1.95
CA ASP A 247 -24.61 -7.29 0.92
C ASP A 247 -25.91 -7.89 0.41
N VAL A 248 -26.89 -8.16 1.28
CA VAL A 248 -28.23 -8.60 0.86
C VAL A 248 -28.90 -7.55 -0.02
N ALA A 249 -28.86 -6.27 0.36
CA ALA A 249 -29.40 -5.18 -0.45
C ALA A 249 -28.69 -5.09 -1.81
N PHE A 250 -27.37 -5.28 -1.84
CA PHE A 250 -26.60 -5.38 -3.07
C PHE A 250 -27.04 -6.56 -3.95
N LEU A 251 -27.22 -7.75 -3.37
CA LEU A 251 -27.69 -8.94 -4.08
C LEU A 251 -29.12 -8.78 -4.64
N ARG A 252 -29.97 -8.01 -3.95
CA ARG A 252 -31.31 -7.62 -4.43
C ARG A 252 -31.27 -6.58 -5.55
N GLY A 253 -30.17 -5.85 -5.68
CA GLY A 253 -30.12 -4.63 -6.50
C GLY A 253 -31.00 -3.52 -5.94
N ASP A 254 -31.23 -3.50 -4.62
CA ASP A 254 -32.07 -2.52 -3.93
C ASP A 254 -31.23 -1.30 -3.51
N ASP A 255 -31.08 -0.37 -4.45
CA ASP A 255 -30.32 0.87 -4.24
C ASP A 255 -30.89 1.73 -3.12
N ASP A 256 -32.20 1.73 -2.93
CA ASP A 256 -32.87 2.52 -1.89
C ASP A 256 -32.52 1.96 -0.49
N GLN A 257 -32.50 0.62 -0.36
CA GLN A 257 -32.07 -0.03 0.87
C GLN A 257 -30.57 0.17 1.12
N ILE A 258 -29.72 0.09 0.09
CA ILE A 258 -28.28 0.37 0.21
C ILE A 258 -28.07 1.80 0.72
N GLU A 259 -28.69 2.78 0.07
CA GLU A 259 -28.57 4.20 0.44
C GLU A 259 -29.02 4.43 1.88
N SER A 260 -30.17 3.87 2.27
CA SER A 260 -30.70 3.96 3.64
C SER A 260 -29.72 3.42 4.68
N ILE A 261 -29.13 2.23 4.46
CA ILE A 261 -28.16 1.62 5.38
C ILE A 261 -26.87 2.44 5.47
N LEU A 262 -26.38 2.96 4.34
CA LEU A 262 -25.16 3.77 4.32
C LEU A 262 -25.36 5.11 5.04
N LEU A 263 -26.52 5.75 4.86
CA LEU A 263 -26.92 6.96 5.58
C LEU A 263 -27.00 6.74 7.10
N ASP A 264 -27.61 5.65 7.55
CA ASP A 264 -27.82 5.38 8.99
C ASP A 264 -26.51 5.18 9.75
N GLY A 265 -25.56 4.43 9.19
CA GLY A 265 -24.31 4.17 9.90
C GLY A 265 -23.16 5.11 9.55
N ASN A 266 -23.45 6.32 9.07
CA ASN A 266 -22.51 7.44 8.93
C ASN A 266 -21.18 7.14 8.20
N SER A 267 -21.15 6.17 7.28
CA SER A 267 -19.96 5.93 6.44
C SER A 267 -20.03 6.78 5.19
N VAL A 268 -19.48 8.00 5.28
CA VAL A 268 -19.53 8.98 4.19
C VAL A 268 -18.73 8.51 2.99
N LYS A 269 -17.60 7.85 3.23
CA LYS A 269 -16.76 7.28 2.18
C LYS A 269 -17.55 6.27 1.35
N ASP A 270 -18.16 5.28 2.01
CA ASP A 270 -18.92 4.23 1.32
C ASP A 270 -20.14 4.81 0.58
N LEU A 271 -20.78 5.83 1.16
CA LEU A 271 -21.90 6.53 0.52
C LEU A 271 -21.46 7.27 -0.76
N ILE A 272 -20.31 7.94 -0.73
CA ILE A 272 -19.74 8.58 -1.91
C ILE A 272 -19.41 7.52 -2.97
N GLU A 273 -18.68 6.46 -2.59
CA GLU A 273 -18.31 5.38 -3.51
C GLU A 273 -19.55 4.70 -4.13
N PHE A 274 -20.61 4.51 -3.35
CA PHE A 274 -21.91 4.04 -3.82
C PHE A 274 -22.49 4.95 -4.90
N TYR A 275 -22.63 6.26 -4.64
CA TYR A 275 -23.14 7.19 -5.64
C TYR A 275 -22.25 7.31 -6.88
N GLU A 276 -20.93 7.29 -6.72
CA GLU A 276 -19.96 7.30 -7.82
C GLU A 276 -20.16 6.07 -8.73
N SER A 277 -20.31 4.87 -8.12
CA SER A 277 -20.52 3.61 -8.85
C SER A 277 -21.79 3.60 -9.69
N ARG A 278 -22.79 4.42 -9.31
CA ARG A 278 -24.07 4.59 -10.03
C ARG A 278 -24.15 5.84 -10.89
N GLY A 279 -23.06 6.60 -11.01
CA GLY A 279 -23.04 7.84 -11.78
C GLY A 279 -23.91 8.96 -11.20
N ARG A 280 -24.30 8.85 -9.92
CA ARG A 280 -25.16 9.78 -9.17
C ARG A 280 -24.36 10.99 -8.67
N LYS A 281 -23.88 11.80 -9.62
CA LYS A 281 -22.91 12.90 -9.34
C LYS A 281 -23.49 14.03 -8.49
N ASP A 282 -24.78 14.29 -8.58
CA ASP A 282 -25.40 15.38 -7.84
C ASP A 282 -25.58 15.02 -6.36
N GLU A 283 -25.79 13.74 -6.05
CA GLU A 283 -25.79 13.21 -4.70
C GLU A 283 -24.39 13.21 -4.08
N VAL A 284 -23.35 12.87 -4.85
CA VAL A 284 -21.96 13.07 -4.41
C VAL A 284 -21.71 14.53 -4.02
N LYS A 285 -22.11 15.49 -4.88
CA LYS A 285 -22.00 16.93 -4.56
C LYS A 285 -22.79 17.31 -3.31
N ALA A 286 -24.00 16.77 -3.13
CA ALA A 286 -24.83 17.05 -1.96
C ALA A 286 -24.20 16.54 -0.66
N VAL A 287 -23.60 15.35 -0.67
CA VAL A 287 -22.83 14.83 0.47
C VAL A 287 -21.62 15.71 0.74
N LEU A 288 -20.82 15.99 -0.29
CA LEU A 288 -19.60 16.81 -0.17
C LEU A 288 -19.87 18.26 0.22
N SER A 289 -21.08 18.79 0.01
CA SER A 289 -21.45 20.15 0.44
C SER A 289 -21.79 20.24 1.93
N LYS A 290 -21.93 19.11 2.63
CA LYS A 290 -22.18 19.05 4.08
C LYS A 290 -20.87 18.83 4.83
N TRP A 291 -20.11 19.90 5.00
CA TRP A 291 -18.70 19.84 5.44
C TRP A 291 -18.51 19.45 6.91
N ASP A 292 -19.59 19.46 7.70
CA ASP A 292 -19.55 19.05 9.10
C ASP A 292 -19.40 17.55 9.30
N THR A 293 -19.48 16.76 8.22
CA THR A 293 -19.52 15.31 8.37
C THR A 293 -18.18 14.82 8.92
N PRO A 294 -18.16 14.03 10.02
CA PRO A 294 -16.92 13.56 10.63
C PRO A 294 -16.11 12.73 9.62
N ILE A 295 -14.87 13.16 9.34
CA ILE A 295 -13.95 12.47 8.44
C ILE A 295 -12.77 11.97 9.27
N HIS A 296 -12.42 10.69 9.10
CA HIS A 296 -11.24 10.13 9.74
C HIS A 296 -9.96 10.67 9.09
N TRP A 297 -8.89 10.85 9.88
CA TRP A 297 -7.64 11.44 9.38
C TRP A 297 -7.03 10.69 8.20
N ASN A 298 -7.16 9.35 8.18
CA ASN A 298 -6.71 8.48 7.09
C ASN A 298 -7.56 8.59 5.80
N GLU A 299 -8.69 9.29 5.85
CA GLU A 299 -9.59 9.49 4.71
C GLU A 299 -9.53 10.90 4.14
N ILE A 300 -8.80 11.84 4.75
CA ILE A 300 -8.82 13.25 4.31
C ILE A 300 -8.45 13.39 2.84
N ASP A 301 -7.45 12.64 2.35
CA ASP A 301 -7.06 12.69 0.95
C ASP A 301 -8.15 12.15 0.01
N PHE A 302 -8.92 11.14 0.45
CA PHE A 302 -10.09 10.68 -0.30
C PHE A 302 -11.09 11.83 -0.46
N PHE A 303 -11.42 12.54 0.63
CA PHE A 303 -12.38 13.63 0.63
C PHE A 303 -11.90 14.86 -0.14
N GLU A 304 -10.68 15.33 0.09
CA GLU A 304 -10.14 16.52 -0.57
C GLU A 304 -10.06 16.33 -2.10
N ASN A 305 -9.68 15.14 -2.55
CA ASN A 305 -9.67 14.82 -3.98
C ASN A 305 -11.09 14.90 -4.58
N ARG A 306 -12.12 14.43 -3.86
CA ARG A 306 -13.52 14.52 -4.31
C ARG A 306 -14.07 15.94 -4.22
N LEU A 307 -13.77 16.70 -3.16
CA LEU A 307 -14.13 18.12 -3.04
C LEU A 307 -13.63 18.89 -4.27
N ARG A 308 -12.35 18.70 -4.60
CA ARG A 308 -11.75 19.31 -5.79
C ARG A 308 -12.43 18.86 -7.08
N ALA A 309 -12.67 17.56 -7.25
CA ALA A 309 -13.22 17.00 -8.49
C ALA A 309 -14.68 17.40 -8.73
N TYR A 310 -15.50 17.49 -7.69
CA TYR A 310 -16.95 17.70 -7.80
C TYR A 310 -17.38 19.14 -7.54
N LEU A 311 -16.71 19.86 -6.64
CA LEU A 311 -17.06 21.21 -6.21
C LEU A 311 -16.00 22.27 -6.59
N GLY A 312 -14.82 21.83 -7.03
CA GLY A 312 -13.76 22.69 -7.55
C GLY A 312 -12.76 23.17 -6.50
N ASP A 313 -11.71 23.86 -6.98
CA ASP A 313 -10.59 24.33 -6.18
C ASP A 313 -11.01 25.27 -5.03
N LYS A 314 -12.01 26.13 -5.27
CA LYS A 314 -12.54 27.04 -4.23
C LYS A 314 -13.15 26.28 -3.05
N ALA A 315 -13.98 25.27 -3.32
CA ALA A 315 -14.59 24.46 -2.27
C ALA A 315 -13.54 23.69 -1.47
N LEU A 316 -12.50 23.16 -2.11
CA LEU A 316 -11.38 22.56 -1.39
C LEU A 316 -10.67 23.58 -0.48
N LEU A 317 -10.44 24.80 -0.97
CA LEU A 317 -9.77 25.83 -0.20
C LEU A 317 -10.59 26.28 1.01
N ASP A 318 -11.89 26.58 0.85
CA ASP A 318 -12.68 27.01 2.00
C ASP A 318 -12.76 25.87 3.05
N TYR A 319 -12.76 24.59 2.62
CA TYR A 319 -12.80 23.43 3.53
C TYR A 319 -11.52 23.35 4.37
N ARG A 320 -10.37 23.47 3.71
CA ARG A 320 -9.07 23.48 4.39
C ARG A 320 -8.96 24.66 5.35
N ILE A 321 -9.47 25.84 4.97
CA ILE A 321 -9.53 27.01 5.85
C ILE A 321 -10.39 26.74 7.08
N GLU A 322 -11.57 26.12 6.92
CA GLU A 322 -12.43 25.76 8.05
C GLU A 322 -11.74 24.77 8.99
N LYS A 323 -11.11 23.72 8.45
CA LYS A 323 -10.36 22.73 9.25
C LYS A 323 -9.13 23.32 9.94
N PHE A 324 -8.46 24.28 9.31
CA PHE A 324 -7.40 25.05 9.95
C PHE A 324 -7.93 25.90 11.11
N LYS A 325 -9.10 26.54 10.94
CA LYS A 325 -9.74 27.32 12.03
C LYS A 325 -10.18 26.45 13.20
N GLU A 326 -10.68 25.23 12.93
CA GLU A 326 -11.07 24.27 13.97
C GLU A 326 -9.86 23.76 14.77
N ASN A 327 -8.73 23.50 14.10
CA ASN A 327 -7.52 22.98 14.72
C ASN A 327 -6.26 23.59 14.07
N PRO A 328 -5.85 24.79 14.51
CA PRO A 328 -4.74 25.52 13.90
C PRO A 328 -3.41 24.84 14.23
N GLY A 329 -2.63 24.55 13.20
CA GLY A 329 -1.29 23.99 13.32
C GLY A 329 -0.58 23.92 11.97
N THR A 330 0.71 23.61 12.00
CA THR A 330 1.56 23.58 10.80
C THR A 330 1.04 22.62 9.74
N VAL A 331 0.54 21.44 10.14
CA VAL A 331 0.02 20.43 9.21
C VAL A 331 -1.27 20.88 8.53
N THR A 332 -2.20 21.48 9.27
CA THR A 332 -3.47 21.97 8.70
C THR A 332 -3.23 23.21 7.83
N PHE A 333 -2.32 24.09 8.23
CA PHE A 333 -1.93 25.25 7.43
C PHE A 333 -1.18 24.87 6.15
N ASP A 334 -0.29 23.87 6.20
CA ASP A 334 0.43 23.36 5.03
C ASP A 334 -0.54 22.93 3.90
N ARG A 335 -1.67 22.30 4.26
CA ARG A 335 -2.73 21.96 3.31
C ARG A 335 -3.38 23.21 2.72
N VAL A 336 -3.64 24.25 3.51
CA VAL A 336 -4.24 25.51 3.04
C VAL A 336 -3.29 26.24 2.08
N ILE A 337 -2.04 26.47 2.51
CA ILE A 337 -1.07 27.33 1.80
C ILE A 337 -0.61 26.75 0.45
N HIS A 338 -0.63 25.42 0.32
CA HIS A 338 -0.38 24.71 -0.94
C HIS A 338 -1.65 24.48 -1.77
N GLY A 339 -2.80 24.99 -1.32
CA GLY A 339 -4.07 24.91 -2.03
C GLY A 339 -4.13 25.78 -3.29
N PRO A 340 -4.84 25.33 -4.35
CA PRO A 340 -5.13 26.18 -5.50
C PRO A 340 -6.03 27.35 -5.10
N GLY A 341 -5.76 28.54 -5.64
CA GLY A 341 -6.57 29.75 -5.40
C GLY A 341 -6.29 30.48 -4.08
N VAL A 342 -5.30 30.04 -3.30
CA VAL A 342 -4.89 30.73 -2.07
C VAL A 342 -4.28 32.11 -2.36
N THR A 343 -4.64 33.10 -1.54
CA THR A 343 -4.12 34.48 -1.57
C THR A 343 -3.43 34.82 -0.24
N GLU A 344 -2.72 35.95 -0.20
CA GLU A 344 -2.02 36.44 1.00
C GLU A 344 -2.94 36.64 2.22
N ASP A 345 -4.25 36.84 2.01
CA ASP A 345 -5.25 36.98 3.09
C ASP A 345 -5.27 35.79 4.08
N VAL A 346 -4.72 34.63 3.67
CA VAL A 346 -4.57 33.47 4.55
C VAL A 346 -3.63 33.73 5.74
N ILE A 347 -2.71 34.69 5.61
CA ILE A 347 -1.76 35.07 6.67
C ILE A 347 -2.53 35.61 7.89
N ASP A 348 -3.58 36.38 7.67
CA ASP A 348 -4.43 36.95 8.73
C ASP A 348 -5.20 35.88 9.51
N LEU A 349 -5.31 34.67 8.96
CA LEU A 349 -5.96 33.54 9.63
C LEU A 349 -5.05 32.88 10.67
N ILE A 350 -3.74 33.13 10.65
CA ILE A 350 -2.77 32.48 11.54
C ILE A 350 -2.87 33.08 12.95
N PRO A 351 -3.34 32.32 13.96
CA PRO A 351 -3.49 32.85 15.31
C PRO A 351 -2.16 33.25 15.95
N GLU A 352 -2.19 34.23 16.85
CA GLU A 352 -1.04 34.57 17.69
C GLU A 352 -0.84 33.57 18.84
N GLY A 353 0.39 33.45 19.32
CA GLY A 353 0.72 32.69 20.54
C GLY A 353 0.59 31.16 20.42
N ILE A 354 0.38 30.62 19.22
CA ILE A 354 0.33 29.16 18.99
C ILE A 354 1.71 28.59 18.60
N PRO A 355 2.04 27.35 19.01
CA PRO A 355 3.25 26.68 18.56
C PRO A 355 3.32 26.53 17.04
N GLY A 356 4.50 26.77 16.46
CA GLY A 356 4.75 26.65 15.01
C GLY A 356 4.21 27.79 14.16
N ARG A 357 3.78 28.90 14.77
CA ARG A 357 3.35 30.12 14.07
C ARG A 357 4.42 30.68 13.14
N ASP A 358 5.66 30.71 13.61
CA ASP A 358 6.84 31.08 12.84
C ASP A 358 6.98 30.23 11.57
N VAL A 359 6.82 28.90 11.68
CA VAL A 359 6.85 27.99 10.54
C VAL A 359 5.74 28.30 9.54
N MET A 360 4.52 28.55 10.00
CA MET A 360 3.38 28.90 9.13
C MET A 360 3.60 30.22 8.39
N LEU A 361 4.15 31.24 9.06
CA LEU A 361 4.49 32.50 8.42
C LEU A 361 5.62 32.36 7.40
N LEU A 362 6.64 31.54 7.68
CA LEU A 362 7.69 31.23 6.71
C LEU A 362 7.15 30.46 5.50
N GLN A 363 6.22 29.52 5.71
CA GLN A 363 5.51 28.85 4.60
C GLN A 363 4.76 29.87 3.74
N ALA A 364 4.08 30.84 4.34
CA ALA A 364 3.40 31.90 3.60
C ALA A 364 4.40 32.81 2.84
N ALA A 365 5.48 33.23 3.51
CA ALA A 365 6.54 34.04 2.90
C ALA A 365 7.18 33.34 1.70
N MET A 366 7.42 32.02 1.79
CA MET A 366 7.89 31.20 0.66
C MET A 366 6.84 31.10 -0.44
N ARG A 367 5.57 30.87 -0.10
CA ARG A 367 4.48 30.70 -1.06
C ARG A 367 4.25 31.94 -1.91
N PHE A 368 4.31 33.11 -1.29
CA PHE A 368 4.04 34.40 -1.93
C PHE A 368 5.30 35.16 -2.34
N ASN A 369 6.48 34.56 -2.11
CA ASN A 369 7.78 35.18 -2.40
C ASN A 369 7.91 36.56 -1.74
N ASP A 370 7.59 36.62 -0.44
CA ASP A 370 7.61 37.84 0.38
C ASP A 370 8.85 37.85 1.28
N PRO A 371 9.91 38.62 0.92
CA PRO A 371 11.12 38.70 1.71
C PRO A 371 10.94 39.47 3.03
N GLU A 372 10.04 40.46 3.07
CA GLU A 372 9.83 41.31 4.25
C GLU A 372 9.16 40.52 5.37
N LEU A 373 8.13 39.75 5.03
CA LEU A 373 7.44 38.88 5.97
C LEU A 373 8.39 37.86 6.58
N GLY A 374 9.16 37.13 5.75
CA GLY A 374 10.05 36.09 6.26
C GLY A 374 11.20 36.65 7.12
N LEU A 375 11.75 37.82 6.78
CA LEU A 375 12.74 38.49 7.62
C LEU A 375 12.14 38.93 8.97
N SER A 376 10.91 39.45 8.97
CA SER A 376 10.23 39.83 10.22
C SER A 376 10.07 38.65 11.20
N VAL A 377 9.94 37.44 10.67
CA VAL A 377 9.88 36.20 11.47
C VAL A 377 11.26 35.81 11.94
N ILE A 378 12.25 35.72 11.05
CA ILE A 378 13.62 35.26 11.35
C ILE A 378 14.34 36.15 12.36
N ASP A 379 14.03 37.45 12.34
CA ASP A 379 14.62 38.42 13.26
C ASP A 379 13.92 38.44 14.63
N SER A 380 12.84 37.66 14.82
CA SER A 380 12.18 37.41 16.11
C SER A 380 12.78 36.19 16.85
N ASP A 381 12.63 36.13 18.17
CA ASP A 381 13.29 35.10 19.01
C ASP A 381 12.89 33.64 18.67
N GLU A 382 13.91 32.77 18.61
CA GLU A 382 13.87 31.28 18.47
C GLU A 382 13.03 30.67 17.32
N VAL A 383 13.28 31.09 16.08
CA VAL A 383 12.78 30.40 14.86
C VAL A 383 13.52 29.08 14.61
N ASP A 384 12.79 28.05 14.16
CA ASP A 384 13.38 26.79 13.70
C ASP A 384 14.43 27.01 12.57
N VAL A 385 15.64 26.49 12.80
CA VAL A 385 16.80 26.73 11.92
C VAL A 385 16.57 26.16 10.51
N HIS A 386 15.88 25.04 10.40
CA HIS A 386 15.61 24.42 9.10
C HIS A 386 14.60 25.24 8.30
N SER A 387 13.53 25.70 8.94
CA SER A 387 12.52 26.57 8.31
C SER A 387 13.13 27.89 7.83
N ALA A 388 14.02 28.49 8.63
CA ALA A 388 14.76 29.70 8.23
C ALA A 388 15.71 29.43 7.05
N PHE A 389 16.37 28.27 7.01
CA PHE A 389 17.20 27.84 5.89
C PHE A 389 16.38 27.72 4.60
N GLU A 390 15.23 27.04 4.65
CA GLU A 390 14.38 26.83 3.46
C GLU A 390 13.82 28.14 2.90
N PHE A 391 13.44 29.08 3.78
CA PHE A 391 13.05 30.43 3.35
C PHE A 391 14.21 31.18 2.71
N ALA A 392 15.38 31.20 3.35
CA ALA A 392 16.56 31.90 2.83
C ALA A 392 16.97 31.34 1.47
N ARG A 393 16.92 30.02 1.32
CA ARG A 393 17.21 29.30 0.07
C ARG A 393 16.20 29.64 -1.03
N SER A 394 14.91 29.61 -0.73
CA SER A 394 13.84 29.65 -1.73
C SER A 394 13.45 31.07 -2.15
N VAL A 395 13.54 32.04 -1.23
CA VAL A 395 13.14 33.43 -1.46
C VAL A 395 14.36 34.33 -1.43
N LEU A 396 15.06 34.37 -0.29
CA LEU A 396 16.03 35.42 0.00
C LEU A 396 17.28 35.35 -0.89
N SER A 397 17.69 34.17 -1.34
CA SER A 397 18.84 33.97 -2.23
C SER A 397 18.77 34.80 -3.52
N SER A 398 17.57 35.15 -3.97
CA SER A 398 17.33 36.00 -5.15
C SER A 398 17.09 37.49 -4.83
N HIS A 399 16.79 37.83 -3.56
CA HIS A 399 16.46 39.19 -3.12
C HIS A 399 17.62 39.85 -2.35
N ASP A 400 18.25 39.10 -1.45
CA ASP A 400 19.40 39.50 -0.63
C ASP A 400 20.34 38.28 -0.44
N PRO A 401 21.24 38.01 -1.40
CA PRO A 401 22.14 36.85 -1.35
C PRO A 401 23.06 36.84 -0.12
N GLU A 402 23.46 38.01 0.37
CA GLU A 402 24.36 38.14 1.52
C GLU A 402 23.64 37.72 2.80
N ARG A 403 22.43 38.25 3.03
CA ARG A 403 21.61 37.85 4.18
C ARG A 403 21.15 36.40 4.09
N ALA A 404 20.83 35.92 2.89
CA ALA A 404 20.47 34.53 2.65
C ALA A 404 21.60 33.58 3.06
N LEU A 405 22.84 33.88 2.62
CA LEU A 405 24.02 33.11 2.99
C LEU A 405 24.24 33.10 4.51
N GLU A 406 24.13 34.25 5.18
CA GLU A 406 24.28 34.34 6.64
C GLU A 406 23.29 33.43 7.37
N ILE A 407 22.01 33.43 6.97
CA ILE A 407 20.96 32.59 7.57
C ILE A 407 21.23 31.11 7.27
N MET A 408 21.53 30.77 6.01
CA MET A 408 21.72 29.38 5.58
C MET A 408 22.90 28.71 6.30
N LEU A 409 23.97 29.45 6.61
CA LEU A 409 25.13 28.93 7.36
C LEU A 409 24.81 28.49 8.80
N ARG A 410 23.65 28.88 9.35
CA ARG A 410 23.21 28.45 10.70
C ARG A 410 22.79 26.98 10.73
N GLU A 411 22.30 26.42 9.63
CA GLU A 411 21.83 25.04 9.55
C GLU A 411 22.95 23.99 9.71
N PRO A 412 24.04 24.01 8.93
CA PRO A 412 25.12 23.04 9.13
C PRO A 412 25.76 23.17 10.52
N GLU A 413 25.82 24.37 11.09
CA GLU A 413 26.28 24.58 12.48
C GLU A 413 25.32 23.93 13.49
N HIS A 414 24.00 24.11 13.33
CA HIS A 414 22.99 23.51 14.19
C HIS A 414 23.07 21.97 14.13
N ILE A 415 23.08 21.38 12.93
CA ILE A 415 23.14 19.94 12.72
C ILE A 415 24.45 19.35 13.26
N ALA A 416 25.58 20.05 13.09
CA ALA A 416 26.89 19.59 13.57
C ALA A 416 26.96 19.39 15.09
N ARG A 417 26.07 20.00 15.88
CA ARG A 417 25.97 19.77 17.33
C ARG A 417 25.58 18.32 17.65
N ALA A 418 24.67 17.75 16.85
CA ALA A 418 24.20 16.39 16.99
C ALA A 418 25.31 15.35 16.70
N SER A 419 25.12 14.12 17.17
CA SER A 419 26.07 13.01 17.00
C SER A 419 25.50 11.93 16.08
N GLY A 420 26.40 11.17 15.44
CA GLY A 420 26.05 10.03 14.59
C GLY A 420 26.15 10.31 13.09
N ASP A 421 26.31 9.23 12.31
CA ASP A 421 26.61 9.28 10.89
C ASP A 421 25.57 10.05 10.07
N ARG A 422 24.29 9.92 10.44
CA ARG A 422 23.18 10.62 9.77
C ARG A 422 23.34 12.14 9.89
N ALA A 423 23.56 12.65 11.09
CA ALA A 423 23.75 14.08 11.33
C ALA A 423 25.01 14.60 10.62
N TYR A 424 26.11 13.83 10.63
CA TYR A 424 27.35 14.23 9.94
C TYR A 424 27.17 14.37 8.44
N LYS A 425 26.46 13.41 7.81
CA LYS A 425 26.10 13.48 6.39
C LYS A 425 25.14 14.61 6.10
N GLN A 426 24.16 14.85 6.96
CA GLN A 426 23.16 15.91 6.77
C GLN A 426 23.78 17.31 6.86
N ALA A 427 24.72 17.55 7.79
CA ALA A 427 25.46 18.80 7.86
C ALA A 427 26.30 19.05 6.59
N ALA A 428 26.96 18.01 6.07
CA ALA A 428 27.72 18.11 4.81
C ALA A 428 26.81 18.35 3.59
N ALA A 429 25.66 17.67 3.55
CA ALA A 429 24.67 17.84 2.49
C ALA A 429 24.10 19.27 2.49
N SER A 430 23.72 19.79 3.66
CA SER A 430 23.28 21.18 3.83
C SER A 430 24.34 22.17 3.32
N ALA A 431 25.60 22.04 3.76
CA ALA A 431 26.68 22.91 3.28
C ALA A 431 26.91 22.83 1.76
N THR A 432 26.78 21.64 1.16
CA THR A 432 26.87 21.46 -0.30
C THR A 432 25.71 22.15 -1.00
N GLN A 433 24.49 22.01 -0.47
CA GLN A 433 23.30 22.68 -0.98
C GLN A 433 23.43 24.21 -0.95
N ILE A 434 24.10 24.78 0.06
CA ILE A 434 24.41 26.23 0.09
C ILE A 434 25.30 26.59 -1.10
N ILE A 435 26.37 25.84 -1.36
CA ILE A 435 27.28 26.10 -2.51
C ILE A 435 26.51 26.03 -3.83
N ASP A 436 25.62 25.03 -3.98
CA ASP A 436 24.82 24.84 -5.18
C ASP A 436 23.78 25.95 -5.41
N CYS A 437 23.35 26.66 -4.34
CA CYS A 437 22.48 27.84 -4.46
C CYS A 437 23.24 29.07 -4.98
N PHE A 438 24.56 29.10 -4.87
CA PHE A 438 25.40 30.22 -5.30
C PHE A 438 26.56 29.75 -6.21
N PRO A 439 26.28 29.05 -7.33
CA PRO A 439 27.31 28.31 -8.08
C PRO A 439 28.33 29.23 -8.77
N ALA A 440 27.96 30.48 -9.05
CA ALA A 440 28.82 31.48 -9.68
C ALA A 440 29.44 32.47 -8.69
N ASP A 441 29.19 32.33 -7.38
CA ASP A 441 29.68 33.25 -6.35
C ASP A 441 30.88 32.64 -5.60
N PRO A 442 32.13 33.05 -5.94
CA PRO A 442 33.32 32.55 -5.25
C PRO A 442 33.39 33.02 -3.80
N VAL A 443 32.70 34.10 -3.42
CA VAL A 443 32.65 34.62 -2.05
C VAL A 443 31.75 33.72 -1.20
N ALA A 444 30.56 33.35 -1.70
CA ALA A 444 29.66 32.44 -1.02
C ALA A 444 30.29 31.06 -0.79
N ARG A 445 30.93 30.49 -1.84
CA ARG A 445 31.66 29.23 -1.72
C ARG A 445 32.77 29.31 -0.67
N LYS A 446 33.54 30.40 -0.66
CA LYS A 446 34.60 30.61 0.32
C LYS A 446 34.04 30.68 1.75
N ALA A 447 32.97 31.43 1.98
CA ALA A 447 32.33 31.57 3.28
C ALA A 447 31.83 30.22 3.84
N VAL A 448 31.24 29.37 2.99
CA VAL A 448 30.83 28.00 3.39
C VAL A 448 32.03 27.17 3.83
N LEU A 449 33.11 27.15 3.03
CA LEU A 449 34.30 26.37 3.36
C LEU A 449 34.97 26.86 4.64
N GLU A 450 35.07 28.19 4.83
CA GLU A 450 35.59 28.79 6.06
C GLU A 450 34.75 28.40 7.28
N LYS A 451 33.41 28.40 7.14
CA LYS A 451 32.50 27.96 8.21
C LYS A 451 32.67 26.48 8.54
N MET A 452 32.81 25.62 7.54
CA MET A 452 33.02 24.19 7.73
C MET A 452 34.36 23.89 8.40
N GLU A 453 35.43 24.62 8.05
CA GLU A 453 36.73 24.53 8.73
C GLU A 453 36.65 24.99 10.20
N GLU A 454 35.93 26.08 10.48
CA GLU A 454 35.67 26.55 11.84
C GLU A 454 34.99 25.45 12.69
N LEU A 455 33.96 24.81 12.14
CA LEU A 455 33.25 23.71 12.79
C LEU A 455 34.13 22.46 12.93
N ALA A 456 34.98 22.16 11.96
CA ALA A 456 35.94 21.06 12.03
C ALA A 456 36.94 21.25 13.19
N ILE A 457 37.43 22.47 13.39
CA ILE A 457 38.30 22.81 14.53
C ILE A 457 37.53 22.64 15.84
N ARG A 458 36.30 23.16 15.92
CA ARG A 458 35.43 23.08 17.11
C ARG A 458 35.16 21.63 17.52
N TYR A 459 34.94 20.75 16.54
CA TYR A 459 34.60 19.34 16.74
C TYR A 459 35.75 18.38 16.39
N LYS A 460 37.00 18.82 16.56
CA LYS A 460 38.22 18.03 16.24
C LYS A 460 38.27 16.62 16.85
N ASN A 461 37.56 16.40 17.95
CA ASN A 461 37.47 15.12 18.64
C ASN A 461 36.47 14.13 17.99
N ARG A 462 35.87 14.46 16.85
CA ARG A 462 34.91 13.62 16.10
C ARG A 462 35.51 13.14 14.77
N PRO A 463 36.47 12.19 14.76
CA PRO A 463 37.24 11.84 13.56
C PRO A 463 36.39 11.29 12.42
N LYS A 464 35.27 10.61 12.74
CA LYS A 464 34.33 10.08 11.74
C LYS A 464 33.58 11.19 11.00
N MET A 465 33.19 12.25 11.72
CA MET A 465 32.57 13.45 11.14
C MET A 465 33.54 14.13 10.17
N LEU A 466 34.78 14.36 10.59
CA LEU A 466 35.82 14.97 9.76
C LEU A 466 36.12 14.14 8.50
N LYS A 467 36.16 12.80 8.63
CA LYS A 467 36.33 11.90 7.49
C LYS A 467 35.20 12.06 6.46
N ILE A 468 33.95 12.16 6.92
CA ILE A 468 32.79 12.38 6.04
C ILE A 468 32.91 13.76 5.39
N TRP A 469 33.18 14.82 6.14
CA TRP A 469 33.24 16.17 5.56
C TRP A 469 34.37 16.34 4.54
N ARG A 470 35.52 15.68 4.74
CA ARG A 470 36.58 15.59 3.72
C ARG A 470 36.14 14.88 2.45
N SER A 471 35.34 13.81 2.56
CA SER A 471 34.86 13.10 1.36
C SER A 471 33.88 13.93 0.53
N TYR A 472 33.28 14.98 1.12
CA TYR A 472 32.47 15.97 0.41
C TYR A 472 33.30 17.16 -0.10
N GLY A 473 34.61 17.20 0.16
CA GLY A 473 35.48 18.31 -0.24
C GLY A 473 35.23 19.63 0.50
N LEU A 474 34.61 19.56 1.69
CA LEU A 474 34.20 20.74 2.46
C LEU A 474 35.28 21.25 3.43
N ILE A 475 36.24 20.39 3.79
CA ILE A 475 37.39 20.69 4.66
C ILE A 475 38.62 19.95 4.15
N ASN A 476 39.81 20.41 4.55
CA ASN A 476 41.09 19.82 4.14
C ASN A 476 41.50 18.56 4.92
#